data_AF-A0A080ZLX1-F1
#
_entry.id   AF-A0A080ZLX1-F1
#
_cell.length_a   1.000
_cell.length_b   1.000
_cell.length_c   1.000
_cell.angle_alpha   90.00
_cell.angle_beta   90.00
_cell.angle_gamma   90.00
#
_symmetry.space_group_name_H-M   'P 1'
#
loop_
_entity.id
_entity.type
_entity.pdbx_description
1 polymer ?
#
loop_
_entity_poly.entity_id
_entity_poly.type
_entity_poly.pdbx_seq_one_letter_code
_entity_poly.pdbx_strand_id
1 'polypeptide(L)'
;MPIPSKCMRKVHHGILLATVALLMSIGLALEISNPKMSISTTRLETSGEESNRNQYNRRLRTTTADDDYDSEDRGAPGAAKVEELVKKSNLQKLGESIKSVVNPSKQEKVTKHFKTLKVDQPEKSKMFSSRLFHEWIRYARKKYKNDWLEADAAMFKSMAEYYGDDVLARILADAKHSSGSWIVTRLEKIQLSKWKDIGKDADEVYKILRLDAEGEKLLQSPALGTWVNYVSKLGNNPIDELQVKLSAQKYDDAVVAKMIALSRYDVNSDFAADLGRSLQKKWKDSDNTESGVFHLLKLDDEKTGLLTNPVLEFWMRYVDSLGKDPYKLLLLAINRKGINDAGLARMVGLAQKDRNNYWIGTNFESRVLDKWKQDGKSGNKLFTMLELDKEGDKVFDSPVWKIWTSYLNKNEQEPNKIIYSVLRDRFDDSKLATLVSSSKEAENTVLNLWKTDGKTINQVFNLLKLDKTGDEIFERSAFSIWMAYVHKLNPDGLDAFTLLEKRYGSKKLAAMLSRSLRGKHSADTKQLFSKLQELQFKKWMGENNNNPTAVHSKAESIGIAVAIDFQSYRIRPHHPYYMDVF
;
A
#
# COMPACT_ATOMS: atom_id res chain seq x y z
N MET A 1 64.92 31.79 3.16
CA MET A 1 65.71 32.63 2.23
C MET A 1 66.71 31.72 1.51
N PRO A 2 66.97 31.84 0.19
CA PRO A 2 66.28 32.59 -0.88
C PRO A 2 65.89 31.76 -2.16
N ILE A 3 64.70 32.07 -2.72
CA ILE A 3 64.22 32.44 -4.12
C ILE A 3 65.32 32.47 -5.24
N PRO A 4 65.10 32.41 -6.62
CA PRO A 4 63.91 32.59 -7.54
C PRO A 4 63.81 31.59 -8.75
N SER A 5 62.94 31.65 -9.80
CA SER A 5 61.75 32.43 -10.24
C SER A 5 61.25 31.96 -11.64
N LYS A 6 59.95 32.17 -11.93
CA LYS A 6 59.29 32.47 -13.26
C LYS A 6 59.22 31.32 -14.30
N CYS A 7 58.18 31.12 -15.13
CA CYS A 7 57.07 31.97 -15.61
C CYS A 7 55.95 31.13 -16.31
N MET A 8 54.71 31.68 -16.36
CA MET A 8 53.60 31.51 -17.36
C MET A 8 52.90 30.14 -17.53
N ARG A 9 51.60 30.00 -17.21
CA ARG A 9 50.35 30.37 -17.95
C ARG A 9 50.09 29.62 -19.28
N LYS A 10 48.91 28.98 -19.32
CA LYS A 10 48.08 28.51 -20.46
C LYS A 10 48.35 27.12 -21.05
N VAL A 11 47.55 26.13 -20.63
CA VAL A 11 47.07 25.04 -21.51
C VAL A 11 45.69 24.60 -21.04
N HIS A 12 44.60 25.18 -21.54
CA HIS A 12 43.22 24.64 -21.50
C HIS A 12 42.43 25.23 -22.68
N HIS A 13 42.95 25.07 -23.90
CA HIS A 13 42.29 25.46 -25.18
C HIS A 13 42.26 24.29 -26.19
N GLY A 14 42.32 23.05 -25.73
CA GLY A 14 42.38 21.85 -26.59
C GLY A 14 41.09 21.03 -26.70
N ILE A 15 40.05 21.28 -25.91
CA ILE A 15 38.86 20.39 -25.87
C ILE A 15 37.53 21.15 -26.13
N LEU A 16 37.55 22.48 -26.17
CA LEU A 16 36.37 23.32 -26.46
C LEU A 16 36.14 23.59 -27.96
N LEU A 17 36.90 22.94 -28.84
CA LEU A 17 36.88 23.15 -30.30
C LEU A 17 36.20 22.02 -31.11
N ALA A 18 35.59 21.03 -30.45
CA ALA A 18 34.95 19.89 -31.12
C ALA A 18 33.41 19.85 -31.05
N THR A 19 32.74 20.73 -30.29
CA THR A 19 31.27 20.71 -30.16
C THR A 19 30.56 21.91 -30.80
N VAL A 20 31.31 22.88 -31.34
CA VAL A 20 30.76 24.08 -32.02
C VAL A 20 30.59 23.87 -33.54
N ALA A 21 30.97 22.71 -34.09
CA ALA A 21 30.96 22.44 -35.53
C ALA A 21 29.73 21.67 -36.07
N LEU A 22 28.66 21.46 -35.30
CA LEU A 22 27.47 20.71 -35.77
C LEU A 22 26.14 21.45 -35.57
N LEU A 23 26.17 22.75 -35.25
CA LEU A 23 24.97 23.57 -35.01
C LEU A 23 24.75 24.73 -35.98
N MET A 24 25.48 24.82 -37.11
CA MET A 24 25.22 25.86 -38.13
C MET A 24 25.42 25.36 -39.56
N SER A 25 24.33 24.86 -40.16
CA SER A 25 23.98 24.88 -41.60
C SER A 25 23.01 23.70 -41.80
N ILE A 26 21.70 23.89 -41.90
CA ILE A 26 21.03 24.46 -43.07
C ILE A 26 19.69 25.05 -42.60
N GLY A 27 19.54 26.36 -42.79
CA GLY A 27 18.26 26.97 -43.09
C GLY A 27 18.40 27.67 -44.42
N LEU A 28 17.44 27.45 -45.34
CA LEU A 28 16.86 28.44 -46.26
C LEU A 28 16.19 27.75 -47.47
N ALA A 29 14.86 27.82 -47.51
CA ALA A 29 14.00 28.09 -48.68
C ALA A 29 12.54 28.02 -48.17
N LEU A 30 11.90 29.15 -47.87
CA LEU A 30 11.05 29.98 -48.76
C LEU A 30 9.56 29.87 -48.36
N GLU A 31 9.14 30.85 -47.54
CA GLU A 31 8.05 31.81 -47.78
C GLU A 31 6.61 31.41 -48.25
N ILE A 32 5.64 32.03 -47.54
CA ILE A 32 4.32 32.56 -47.97
C ILE A 32 3.04 31.74 -47.69
N SER A 33 2.11 32.45 -47.01
CA SER A 33 0.62 32.37 -47.00
C SER A 33 -0.12 31.51 -45.95
N ASN A 34 -0.87 32.19 -45.08
CA ASN A 34 -2.17 31.75 -44.53
C ASN A 34 -3.17 31.55 -45.69
N PRO A 35 -4.22 30.66 -45.65
CA PRO A 35 -5.25 30.64 -44.59
C PRO A 35 -6.03 29.30 -44.35
N LYS A 36 -6.91 29.34 -43.33
CA LYS A 36 -8.25 28.69 -43.16
C LYS A 36 -8.58 27.30 -43.76
N MET A 37 -9.01 26.42 -42.84
CA MET A 37 -10.30 25.69 -42.81
C MET A 37 -10.53 24.44 -43.70
N SER A 38 -10.73 23.32 -42.97
CA SER A 38 -11.68 22.21 -43.20
C SER A 38 -11.41 21.17 -44.31
N ILE A 39 -11.36 19.89 -43.93
CA ILE A 39 -12.35 18.83 -44.22
C ILE A 39 -11.67 17.44 -44.17
N SER A 40 -12.25 16.60 -43.32
CA SER A 40 -12.47 15.14 -43.37
C SER A 40 -11.41 14.20 -43.94
N THR A 41 -11.09 13.18 -43.14
CA THR A 41 -11.05 11.79 -43.64
C THR A 41 -11.80 10.85 -42.68
N THR A 42 -12.76 10.17 -43.26
CA THR A 42 -13.65 9.16 -42.70
C THR A 42 -12.96 7.80 -42.62
N ARG A 43 -12.89 7.25 -41.40
CA ARG A 43 -13.29 5.90 -40.91
C ARG A 43 -13.17 4.66 -41.85
N LEU A 44 -12.55 3.59 -41.34
CA LEU A 44 -13.16 2.26 -40.98
C LEU A 44 -12.06 1.35 -40.36
N GLU A 45 -12.08 1.09 -39.04
CA GLU A 45 -12.67 -0.06 -38.31
C GLU A 45 -11.77 -1.32 -38.30
N THR A 46 -11.26 -1.77 -37.14
CA THR A 46 -11.91 -2.77 -36.23
C THR A 46 -11.11 -2.84 -34.90
N SER A 47 -11.68 -2.46 -33.75
CA SER A 47 -12.30 -3.29 -32.66
C SER A 47 -11.36 -4.30 -31.96
N GLY A 48 -11.18 -4.36 -30.65
CA GLY A 48 -11.74 -3.61 -29.52
C GLY A 48 -11.65 -4.47 -28.24
N GLU A 49 -11.05 -3.94 -27.17
CA GLU A 49 -11.44 -4.13 -25.76
C GLU A 49 -10.51 -3.32 -24.83
N GLU A 50 -10.70 -2.00 -24.83
CA GLU A 50 -10.32 -1.13 -23.70
C GLU A 50 -11.62 -0.53 -23.14
N SER A 51 -11.98 -0.98 -21.94
CA SER A 51 -13.16 -0.49 -21.23
C SER A 51 -12.86 0.88 -20.60
N ASN A 52 -13.57 1.88 -21.14
CA ASN A 52 -13.65 3.27 -20.72
C ASN A 52 -13.62 3.50 -19.20
N ARG A 53 -12.53 4.10 -18.71
CA ARG A 53 -12.53 4.98 -17.53
C ARG A 53 -12.88 6.40 -17.97
N ASN A 54 -14.17 6.74 -17.96
CA ASN A 54 -14.60 8.11 -17.74
C ASN A 54 -16.02 8.15 -17.15
N GLN A 55 -16.15 8.99 -16.13
CA GLN A 55 -17.41 9.52 -15.57
C GLN A 55 -18.42 8.53 -14.98
N TYR A 56 -18.12 8.03 -13.77
CA TYR A 56 -19.16 7.82 -12.75
C TYR A 56 -18.65 8.27 -11.37
N ASN A 57 -18.66 9.59 -11.12
CA ASN A 57 -18.84 10.08 -9.77
C ASN A 57 -20.31 9.87 -9.40
N ARG A 58 -20.64 8.64 -9.00
CA ARG A 58 -21.94 8.30 -8.43
C ARG A 58 -21.96 8.88 -7.01
N ARG A 59 -22.44 10.13 -6.90
CA ARG A 59 -22.80 10.76 -5.63
C ARG A 59 -23.84 9.86 -4.94
N LEU A 60 -23.47 9.24 -3.84
CA LEU A 60 -24.44 8.69 -2.89
C LEU A 60 -25.27 9.88 -2.39
N ARG A 61 -26.55 9.92 -2.78
CA ARG A 61 -27.53 10.83 -2.18
C ARG A 61 -27.76 10.39 -0.74
N THR A 62 -27.17 11.09 0.22
CA THR A 62 -27.73 11.18 1.57
C THR A 62 -28.71 12.34 1.57
N THR A 63 -29.99 12.02 1.62
CA THR A 63 -31.07 12.98 1.82
C THR A 63 -31.07 13.46 3.27
N THR A 64 -30.42 14.59 3.52
CA THR A 64 -30.81 15.55 4.57
C THR A 64 -30.48 16.93 4.03
N ALA A 65 -31.53 17.71 3.82
CA ALA A 65 -31.45 19.10 3.43
C ALA A 65 -30.58 19.88 4.43
N ASP A 66 -29.60 20.62 3.91
CA ASP A 66 -29.02 21.82 4.49
C ASP A 66 -28.27 22.51 3.35
N ASP A 67 -29.04 23.21 2.52
CA ASP A 67 -28.55 24.13 1.49
C ASP A 67 -28.01 25.39 2.18
N ASP A 68 -26.72 25.40 2.52
CA ASP A 68 -25.98 26.64 2.87
C ASP A 68 -24.45 26.46 2.78
N TYR A 69 -23.98 25.61 1.86
CA TYR A 69 -22.55 25.51 1.53
C TYR A 69 -22.21 26.49 0.41
N ASP A 70 -22.18 27.78 0.77
CA ASP A 70 -21.70 28.83 -0.11
C ASP A 70 -20.17 28.85 -0.13
N SER A 71 -19.62 28.35 -1.23
CA SER A 71 -18.19 28.28 -1.55
C SER A 71 -17.65 29.65 -1.98
N GLU A 72 -17.90 30.70 -1.20
CA GLU A 72 -17.33 32.03 -1.46
C GLU A 72 -16.00 32.24 -0.73
N ASP A 73 -14.93 31.70 -1.33
CA ASP A 73 -13.53 32.07 -1.04
C ASP A 73 -13.18 33.47 -1.60
N ARG A 74 -14.17 34.34 -1.83
CA ARG A 74 -14.01 35.67 -2.46
C ARG A 74 -14.07 36.85 -1.48
N GLY A 75 -14.36 36.60 -0.21
CA GLY A 75 -14.45 37.63 0.85
C GLY A 75 -13.33 37.56 1.90
N ALA A 76 -12.31 36.73 1.72
CA ALA A 76 -11.28 36.52 2.73
C ALA A 76 -10.24 37.68 2.73
N PRO A 77 -9.98 38.33 3.88
CA PRO A 77 -8.88 39.29 3.98
C PRO A 77 -7.52 38.58 3.83
N GLY A 78 -6.63 39.15 3.00
CA GLY A 78 -5.27 38.65 2.79
C GLY A 78 -4.39 38.73 4.06
N ALA A 79 -3.26 38.02 4.06
CA ALA A 79 -2.35 37.90 5.22
C ALA A 79 -1.93 39.26 5.84
N ALA A 80 -1.73 40.29 5.01
CA ALA A 80 -1.39 41.64 5.44
C ALA A 80 -2.45 42.29 6.35
N LYS A 81 -3.74 42.01 6.10
CA LYS A 81 -4.85 42.57 6.88
C LYS A 81 -5.04 41.87 8.23
N VAL A 82 -4.58 40.61 8.35
CA VAL A 82 -4.53 39.88 9.62
C VAL A 82 -3.40 40.39 10.52
N GLU A 83 -2.29 40.85 9.93
CA GLU A 83 -1.19 41.49 10.67
C GLU A 83 -1.59 42.87 11.22
N GLU A 84 -2.48 43.59 10.52
CA GLU A 84 -3.03 44.88 10.97
C GLU A 84 -3.94 44.77 12.22
N LEU A 85 -4.52 43.59 12.50
CA LEU A 85 -5.36 43.34 13.67
C LEU A 85 -4.61 43.24 15.01
N VAL A 86 -3.30 43.01 14.95
CA VAL A 86 -2.50 42.69 16.12
C VAL A 86 -1.56 43.87 16.38
N LYS A 87 -1.58 44.40 17.61
CA LYS A 87 -0.62 45.44 18.00
C LYS A 87 0.66 44.79 18.47
N LYS A 88 1.80 45.28 17.98
CA LYS A 88 3.09 45.11 18.65
C LYS A 88 2.95 45.60 20.09
N SER A 89 2.96 44.69 21.06
CA SER A 89 2.67 44.99 22.46
C SER A 89 3.42 44.04 23.38
N ASN A 90 3.81 44.52 24.57
CA ASN A 90 4.56 43.74 25.57
C ASN A 90 3.65 42.77 26.37
N LEU A 91 2.42 42.53 25.91
CA LEU A 91 1.46 41.67 26.62
C LEU A 91 1.72 40.20 26.25
N GLN A 92 1.98 39.37 27.25
CA GLN A 92 2.40 37.98 27.08
C GLN A 92 1.23 37.02 26.74
N LYS A 93 -0.01 37.37 27.09
CA LYS A 93 -1.20 36.55 26.82
C LYS A 93 -1.82 36.86 25.46
N LEU A 94 -2.05 35.80 24.67
CA LEU A 94 -2.49 35.84 23.28
C LEU A 94 -3.90 36.43 23.12
N GLY A 95 -4.80 36.21 24.08
CA GLY A 95 -6.15 36.81 24.09
C GLY A 95 -6.17 38.32 24.40
N GLU A 96 -5.18 38.81 25.14
CA GLU A 96 -5.11 40.20 25.65
C GLU A 96 -4.43 41.16 24.67
N SER A 97 -3.60 40.63 23.74
CA SER A 97 -2.84 41.41 22.76
C SER A 97 -3.62 41.83 21.50
N ILE A 98 -4.87 41.37 21.28
CA ILE A 98 -5.76 41.83 20.17
C ILE A 98 -6.28 43.26 20.43
N LYS A 99 -5.41 44.24 20.67
CA LYS A 99 -5.88 45.56 21.15
C LYS A 99 -6.88 46.22 20.19
N SER A 100 -8.03 46.61 20.75
CA SER A 100 -8.98 47.65 20.33
C SER A 100 -9.83 47.49 19.06
N VAL A 101 -9.64 46.48 18.22
CA VAL A 101 -10.46 46.34 16.99
C VAL A 101 -11.86 45.81 17.30
N VAL A 102 -11.95 44.90 18.26
CA VAL A 102 -13.21 44.20 18.55
C VAL A 102 -14.00 44.97 19.62
N ASN A 103 -15.18 45.47 19.27
CA ASN A 103 -16.07 46.17 20.22
C ASN A 103 -16.32 45.30 21.48
N PRO A 104 -15.98 45.76 22.71
CA PRO A 104 -16.06 44.95 23.93
C PRO A 104 -17.44 44.35 24.21
N SER A 105 -18.51 45.11 23.96
CA SER A 105 -19.88 44.63 24.15
C SER A 105 -20.25 43.54 23.12
N LYS A 106 -19.73 43.62 21.90
CA LYS A 106 -19.89 42.54 20.90
C LYS A 106 -19.06 41.32 21.30
N GLN A 107 -17.82 41.50 21.76
CA GLN A 107 -16.92 40.43 22.20
C GLN A 107 -17.52 39.61 23.34
N GLU A 108 -18.04 40.28 24.38
CA GLU A 108 -18.65 39.63 25.54
C GLU A 108 -19.83 38.74 25.11
N LYS A 109 -20.64 39.24 24.17
CA LYS A 109 -21.79 38.49 23.61
C LYS A 109 -21.34 37.24 22.84
N VAL A 110 -20.31 37.34 22.00
CA VAL A 110 -19.75 36.19 21.26
C VAL A 110 -19.14 35.16 22.21
N THR A 111 -18.42 35.63 23.24
CA THR A 111 -17.81 34.76 24.26
C THR A 111 -18.86 34.05 25.10
N LYS A 112 -19.90 34.77 25.54
CA LYS A 112 -21.02 34.18 26.28
C LYS A 112 -21.75 33.13 25.45
N HIS A 113 -21.99 33.41 24.17
CA HIS A 113 -22.66 32.46 23.28
C HIS A 113 -21.83 31.19 23.05
N PHE A 114 -20.50 31.29 22.92
CA PHE A 114 -19.59 30.15 22.89
C PHE A 114 -19.76 29.24 24.11
N LYS A 115 -19.78 29.84 25.31
CA LYS A 115 -19.94 29.11 26.58
C LYS A 115 -21.34 28.49 26.72
N THR A 116 -22.39 29.22 26.31
CA THR A 116 -23.78 28.73 26.39
C THR A 116 -24.02 27.54 25.49
N LEU A 117 -23.49 27.56 24.26
CA LEU A 117 -23.68 26.49 23.29
C LEU A 117 -22.91 25.20 23.64
N LYS A 118 -22.00 25.24 24.64
CA LYS A 118 -21.13 24.11 25.01
C LYS A 118 -20.49 23.47 23.79
N VAL A 119 -19.90 24.33 22.95
CA VAL A 119 -19.49 23.99 21.59
C VAL A 119 -18.46 22.87 21.54
N ASP A 120 -17.76 22.62 22.66
CA ASP A 120 -16.71 21.63 22.83
C ASP A 120 -17.20 20.24 23.27
N GLN A 121 -18.51 20.04 23.44
CA GLN A 121 -19.12 18.76 23.84
C GLN A 121 -19.69 17.99 22.64
N PRO A 122 -19.47 16.66 22.52
CA PRO A 122 -18.78 15.78 23.47
C PRO A 122 -17.26 15.62 23.23
N GLU A 123 -16.70 16.09 22.11
CA GLU A 123 -15.29 15.86 21.76
C GLU A 123 -14.62 17.08 21.12
N LYS A 124 -13.56 17.60 21.75
CA LYS A 124 -12.82 18.81 21.31
C LYS A 124 -12.24 18.69 19.89
N SER A 125 -11.76 17.50 19.52
CA SER A 125 -11.18 17.21 18.20
C SER A 125 -12.20 17.33 17.06
N LYS A 126 -13.49 17.10 17.35
CA LYS A 126 -14.61 17.17 16.38
C LYS A 126 -15.39 18.48 16.46
N MET A 127 -15.04 19.36 17.39
CA MET A 127 -15.70 20.64 17.60
C MET A 127 -15.84 21.43 16.30
N PHE A 128 -14.74 21.53 15.52
CA PHE A 128 -14.70 22.34 14.29
C PHE A 128 -15.61 21.86 13.17
N SER A 129 -16.09 20.62 13.24
CA SER A 129 -17.07 20.04 12.31
C SER A 129 -18.48 19.98 12.90
N SER A 130 -18.66 20.33 14.17
CA SER A 130 -19.94 20.23 14.86
C SER A 130 -20.96 21.27 14.39
N ARG A 131 -22.24 20.94 14.44
CA ARG A 131 -23.35 21.88 14.15
C ARG A 131 -23.32 23.09 15.09
N LEU A 132 -22.99 22.87 16.37
CA LEU A 132 -22.92 23.93 17.39
C LEU A 132 -21.81 24.94 17.09
N PHE A 133 -20.67 24.48 16.58
CA PHE A 133 -19.58 25.37 16.18
C PHE A 133 -19.94 26.19 14.95
N HIS A 134 -20.60 25.59 13.96
CA HIS A 134 -21.11 26.34 12.80
C HIS A 134 -22.19 27.36 13.18
N GLU A 135 -23.07 27.04 14.12
CA GLU A 135 -24.04 27.99 14.67
C GLU A 135 -23.35 29.18 15.35
N TRP A 136 -22.32 28.90 16.14
CA TRP A 136 -21.52 29.94 16.79
C TRP A 136 -20.77 30.84 15.79
N ILE A 137 -20.21 30.27 14.71
CA ILE A 137 -19.60 31.07 13.62
C ILE A 137 -20.65 32.02 13.00
N ARG A 138 -21.84 31.52 12.68
CA ARG A 138 -22.94 32.35 12.12
C ARG A 138 -23.32 33.48 13.07
N TYR A 139 -23.41 33.19 14.37
CA TYR A 139 -23.67 34.20 15.40
C TYR A 139 -22.59 35.29 15.43
N ALA A 140 -21.31 34.89 15.47
CA ALA A 140 -20.19 35.82 15.50
C ALA A 140 -20.18 36.72 14.26
N ARG A 141 -20.31 36.15 13.06
CA ARG A 141 -20.36 36.92 11.80
C ARG A 141 -21.51 37.94 11.78
N LYS A 142 -22.72 37.52 12.16
CA LYS A 142 -23.88 38.43 12.25
C LYS A 142 -23.62 39.57 13.24
N LYS A 143 -22.94 39.27 14.36
CA LYS A 143 -22.63 40.28 15.39
C LYS A 143 -21.66 41.37 14.89
N TYR A 144 -20.71 40.99 14.04
CA TYR A 144 -19.75 41.89 13.42
C TYR A 144 -20.17 42.38 12.03
N LYS A 145 -21.47 42.30 11.68
CA LYS A 145 -22.00 42.79 10.41
C LYS A 145 -21.28 42.19 9.19
N ASN A 146 -20.90 40.92 9.26
CA ASN A 146 -20.12 40.20 8.26
C ASN A 146 -18.70 40.75 8.02
N ASP A 147 -18.14 41.54 8.96
CA ASP A 147 -16.70 41.76 9.02
C ASP A 147 -16.02 40.47 9.50
N TRP A 148 -15.47 39.74 8.54
CA TRP A 148 -14.83 38.46 8.76
C TRP A 148 -13.58 38.57 9.62
N LEU A 149 -12.88 39.70 9.53
CA LEU A 149 -11.61 39.90 10.20
C LEU A 149 -11.86 40.15 11.71
N GLU A 150 -12.79 41.05 12.04
CA GLU A 150 -13.20 41.28 13.42
C GLU A 150 -13.89 40.05 14.03
N ALA A 151 -14.71 39.35 13.26
CA ALA A 151 -15.40 38.15 13.73
C ALA A 151 -14.41 37.03 14.08
N ASP A 152 -13.40 36.77 13.24
CA ASP A 152 -12.40 35.75 13.53
C ASP A 152 -11.52 36.13 14.72
N ALA A 153 -11.13 37.40 14.83
CA ALA A 153 -10.40 37.90 15.97
C ALA A 153 -11.20 37.72 17.28
N ALA A 154 -12.50 37.96 17.22
CA ALA A 154 -13.41 37.78 18.35
C ALA A 154 -13.59 36.30 18.74
N MET A 155 -13.73 35.43 17.73
CA MET A 155 -13.80 33.98 17.92
C MET A 155 -12.51 33.45 18.53
N PHE A 156 -11.36 33.82 17.95
CA PHE A 156 -10.04 33.48 18.49
C PHE A 156 -9.90 33.89 19.96
N LYS A 157 -10.26 35.14 20.28
CA LYS A 157 -10.20 35.66 21.65
C LYS A 157 -11.10 34.86 22.61
N SER A 158 -12.32 34.55 22.19
CA SER A 158 -13.26 33.76 22.99
C SER A 158 -12.70 32.37 23.32
N MET A 159 -12.08 31.73 22.32
CA MET A 159 -11.47 30.41 22.48
C MET A 159 -10.21 30.48 23.35
N ALA A 160 -9.39 31.51 23.19
CA ALA A 160 -8.18 31.72 24.00
C ALA A 160 -8.54 31.96 25.49
N GLU A 161 -9.58 32.76 25.75
CA GLU A 161 -10.11 32.98 27.09
C GLU A 161 -10.67 31.70 27.74
N TYR A 162 -11.25 30.81 26.94
CA TYR A 162 -11.87 29.58 27.44
C TYR A 162 -10.87 28.44 27.66
N TYR A 163 -9.95 28.22 26.71
CA TYR A 163 -9.02 27.10 26.73
C TYR A 163 -7.65 27.45 27.32
N GLY A 164 -7.26 28.73 27.28
CA GLY A 164 -5.88 29.14 27.44
C GLY A 164 -5.08 29.01 26.14
N ASP A 165 -4.06 29.85 25.99
CA ASP A 165 -3.33 30.03 24.73
C ASP A 165 -2.62 28.76 24.26
N ASP A 166 -1.93 28.05 25.16
CA ASP A 166 -1.18 26.83 24.82
C ASP A 166 -2.07 25.64 24.47
N VAL A 167 -3.24 25.56 25.11
CA VAL A 167 -4.22 24.52 24.82
C VAL A 167 -4.92 24.80 23.50
N LEU A 168 -5.29 26.07 23.25
CA LEU A 168 -5.86 26.49 21.97
C LEU A 168 -4.88 26.23 20.82
N ALA A 169 -3.60 26.51 21.01
CA ALA A 169 -2.58 26.30 19.98
C ALA A 169 -2.53 24.85 19.50
N ARG A 170 -2.57 23.89 20.43
CA ARG A 170 -2.59 22.46 20.10
C ARG A 170 -3.91 22.02 19.47
N ILE A 171 -5.05 22.51 20.00
CA ILE A 171 -6.37 22.23 19.42
C ILE A 171 -6.42 22.67 17.95
N LEU A 172 -5.90 23.86 17.62
CA LEU A 172 -5.86 24.35 16.24
C LEU A 172 -4.91 23.53 15.36
N ALA A 173 -3.75 23.13 15.89
CA ALA A 173 -2.79 22.36 15.13
C ALA A 173 -3.29 20.93 14.80
N ASP A 174 -3.94 20.26 15.76
CA ASP A 174 -4.56 18.94 15.54
C ASP A 174 -5.75 19.02 14.55
N ALA A 175 -6.54 20.09 14.65
CA ALA A 175 -7.72 20.29 13.80
C ALA A 175 -7.37 20.64 12.36
N LYS A 176 -6.17 21.19 12.11
CA LYS A 176 -5.75 21.66 10.79
C LYS A 176 -5.80 20.57 9.72
N HIS A 177 -5.40 19.36 10.08
CA HIS A 177 -5.35 18.23 9.17
C HIS A 177 -6.61 17.37 9.19
N SER A 178 -7.36 17.37 10.30
CA SER A 178 -8.50 16.47 10.51
C SER A 178 -9.86 17.08 10.22
N SER A 179 -10.02 18.41 10.34
CA SER A 179 -11.35 19.05 10.28
C SER A 179 -11.81 19.48 8.90
N GLY A 180 -10.87 19.76 7.97
CA GLY A 180 -11.17 20.39 6.67
C GLY A 180 -11.82 21.79 6.78
N SER A 181 -11.85 22.38 7.98
CA SER A 181 -12.63 23.57 8.27
C SER A 181 -11.82 24.83 7.97
N TRP A 182 -12.28 25.64 7.00
CA TRP A 182 -11.62 26.88 6.56
C TRP A 182 -11.34 27.87 7.71
N ILE A 183 -12.16 27.82 8.77
CA ILE A 183 -12.00 28.66 9.96
C ILE A 183 -10.76 28.28 10.78
N VAL A 184 -10.36 27.00 10.82
CA VAL A 184 -9.16 26.55 11.56
C VAL A 184 -7.91 27.21 10.98
N THR A 185 -7.79 27.22 9.65
CA THR A 185 -6.70 27.91 8.93
C THR A 185 -6.66 29.40 9.24
N ARG A 186 -7.81 30.05 9.44
CA ARG A 186 -7.88 31.48 9.74
C ARG A 186 -7.53 31.79 11.19
N LEU A 187 -8.03 30.99 12.12
CA LEU A 187 -7.66 31.09 13.53
C LEU A 187 -6.16 30.80 13.74
N GLU A 188 -5.59 29.83 13.01
CA GLU A 188 -4.14 29.56 13.02
C GLU A 188 -3.36 30.79 12.49
N LYS A 189 -3.78 31.40 11.37
CA LYS A 189 -3.12 32.62 10.86
C LYS A 189 -3.09 33.74 11.90
N ILE A 190 -4.19 33.95 12.64
CA ILE A 190 -4.25 34.93 13.74
C ILE A 190 -3.25 34.54 14.84
N GLN A 191 -3.18 33.27 15.22
CA GLN A 191 -2.22 32.76 16.20
C GLN A 191 -0.77 33.02 15.79
N LEU A 192 -0.39 32.67 14.56
CA LEU A 192 0.98 32.83 14.05
C LEU A 192 1.41 34.30 13.97
N SER A 193 0.52 35.19 13.52
CA SER A 193 0.81 36.64 13.51
C SER A 193 1.04 37.15 14.92
N LYS A 194 0.22 36.75 15.89
CA LYS A 194 0.39 37.19 17.28
C LYS A 194 1.67 36.72 17.92
N TRP A 195 2.04 35.45 17.74
CA TRP A 195 3.31 34.96 18.25
C TRP A 195 4.46 35.82 17.75
N LYS A 196 4.44 36.20 16.46
CA LYS A 196 5.45 37.09 15.87
C LYS A 196 5.41 38.49 16.48
N ASP A 197 4.22 39.07 16.66
CA ASP A 197 4.07 40.46 17.14
C ASP A 197 4.43 40.65 18.62
N ILE A 198 4.18 39.64 19.45
CA ILE A 198 4.62 39.63 20.86
C ILE A 198 6.08 39.15 21.01
N GLY A 199 6.75 38.84 19.89
CA GLY A 199 8.17 38.50 19.84
C GLY A 199 8.52 37.10 20.31
N LYS A 200 7.60 36.12 20.18
CA LYS A 200 7.92 34.73 20.50
C LYS A 200 8.93 34.16 19.52
N ASP A 201 9.95 33.49 20.04
CA ASP A 201 10.90 32.78 19.20
C ASP A 201 10.41 31.37 18.81
N ALA A 202 11.20 30.69 17.97
CA ALA A 202 10.91 29.34 17.51
C ALA A 202 10.99 28.29 18.64
N ASP A 203 11.77 28.52 19.69
CA ASP A 203 11.93 27.61 20.84
C ASP A 203 10.73 27.66 21.77
N GLU A 204 10.22 28.86 22.04
CA GLU A 204 8.99 29.08 22.79
C GLU A 204 7.81 28.41 22.11
N VAL A 205 7.62 28.63 20.80
CA VAL A 205 6.49 28.03 20.07
C VAL A 205 6.61 26.51 19.99
N TYR A 206 7.84 25.97 19.88
CA TYR A 206 8.08 24.53 19.94
C TYR A 206 7.58 23.90 21.25
N LYS A 207 7.83 24.57 22.39
CA LYS A 207 7.36 24.14 23.73
C LYS A 207 5.86 24.33 23.92
N ILE A 208 5.29 25.43 23.42
CA ILE A 208 3.83 25.68 23.45
C ILE A 208 3.07 24.54 22.75
N LEU A 209 3.61 24.08 21.62
CA LEU A 209 3.05 22.98 20.85
C LEU A 209 3.42 21.60 21.43
N ARG A 210 4.20 21.53 22.51
CA ARG A 210 4.68 20.32 23.19
C ARG A 210 5.45 19.34 22.30
N LEU A 211 6.13 19.87 21.29
CA LEU A 211 6.91 19.06 20.35
C LEU A 211 8.14 18.41 21.02
N ASP A 212 8.61 18.99 22.11
CA ASP A 212 9.68 18.46 22.95
C ASP A 212 9.31 17.15 23.66
N ALA A 213 8.02 16.88 23.85
CA ALA A 213 7.52 15.66 24.49
C ALA A 213 7.21 14.52 23.50
N GLU A 214 7.27 14.76 22.18
CA GLU A 214 6.86 13.80 21.15
C GLU A 214 7.90 12.69 20.89
N GLY A 215 9.15 12.91 21.30
CA GLY A 215 10.24 11.96 21.09
C GLY A 215 10.43 11.57 19.61
N GLU A 216 10.61 10.27 19.34
CA GLU A 216 10.75 9.73 17.98
C GLU A 216 9.48 9.92 17.10
N LYS A 217 8.33 10.27 17.69
CA LYS A 217 7.07 10.50 16.93
C LYS A 217 6.90 11.95 16.46
N LEU A 218 7.88 12.82 16.74
CA LEU A 218 7.84 14.24 16.39
C LEU A 218 7.41 14.51 14.94
N LEU A 219 7.97 13.77 13.97
CA LEU A 219 7.66 13.98 12.55
C LEU A 219 6.22 13.55 12.18
N GLN A 220 5.57 12.74 13.01
CA GLN A 220 4.19 12.31 12.83
C GLN A 220 3.20 13.29 13.47
N SER A 221 3.68 14.17 14.36
CA SER A 221 2.83 15.09 15.10
C SER A 221 2.24 16.17 14.17
N PRO A 222 0.90 16.32 14.10
CA PRO A 222 0.26 17.39 13.33
C PRO A 222 0.72 18.79 13.77
N ALA A 223 1.11 18.95 15.03
CA ALA A 223 1.60 20.20 15.57
C ALA A 223 2.94 20.66 14.95
N LEU A 224 3.73 19.73 14.39
CA LEU A 224 4.98 20.08 13.72
C LEU A 224 4.74 21.00 12.51
N GLY A 225 3.67 20.77 11.74
CA GLY A 225 3.34 21.61 10.59
C GLY A 225 3.04 23.06 10.97
N THR A 226 2.40 23.30 12.12
CA THR A 226 2.19 24.65 12.67
C THR A 226 3.51 25.30 13.08
N TRP A 227 4.42 24.56 13.71
CA TRP A 227 5.74 25.06 14.06
C TRP A 227 6.59 25.40 12.82
N VAL A 228 6.62 24.52 11.81
CA VAL A 228 7.31 24.75 10.53
C VAL A 228 6.83 26.04 9.88
N ASN A 229 5.52 26.23 9.77
CA ASN A 229 4.93 27.46 9.23
C ASN A 229 5.35 28.71 10.03
N TYR A 230 5.42 28.59 11.35
CA TYR A 230 5.84 29.70 12.21
C TYR A 230 7.30 30.09 11.98
N VAL A 231 8.20 29.12 11.94
CA VAL A 231 9.63 29.35 11.69
C VAL A 231 9.86 30.02 10.34
N SER A 232 9.17 29.56 9.29
CA SER A 232 9.20 30.24 7.98
C SER A 232 8.69 31.68 8.05
N LYS A 233 7.66 31.95 8.87
CA LYS A 233 7.13 33.32 9.07
C LYS A 233 8.12 34.24 9.80
N LEU A 234 9.03 33.68 10.61
CA LEU A 234 10.15 34.41 11.20
C LEU A 234 11.27 34.71 10.19
N GLY A 235 11.27 34.05 9.03
CA GLY A 235 12.32 34.18 8.01
C GLY A 235 13.47 33.18 8.17
N ASN A 236 13.34 32.23 9.09
CA ASN A 236 14.33 31.19 9.34
C ASN A 236 14.01 29.92 8.52
N ASN A 237 15.02 29.07 8.34
CA ASN A 237 14.85 27.76 7.71
C ASN A 237 14.38 26.73 8.76
N PRO A 238 13.17 26.15 8.63
CA PRO A 238 12.66 25.18 9.59
C PRO A 238 13.46 23.88 9.67
N ILE A 239 14.17 23.50 8.60
CA ILE A 239 15.03 22.31 8.61
C ILE A 239 16.24 22.52 9.51
N ASP A 240 16.92 23.67 9.37
CA ASP A 240 18.12 23.99 10.15
C ASP A 240 17.77 24.11 11.64
N GLU A 241 16.66 24.80 11.95
CA GLU A 241 16.13 24.95 13.30
C GLU A 241 15.76 23.60 13.93
N LEU A 242 15.14 22.70 13.16
CA LEU A 242 14.80 21.37 13.66
C LEU A 242 16.05 20.52 13.90
N GLN A 243 17.05 20.60 13.03
CA GLN A 243 18.30 19.86 13.20
C GLN A 243 19.04 20.25 14.50
N VAL A 244 19.03 21.53 14.86
CA VAL A 244 19.57 22.00 16.15
C VAL A 244 18.84 21.34 17.32
N LYS A 245 17.49 21.28 17.27
CA LYS A 245 16.69 20.64 18.32
C LYS A 245 16.92 19.13 18.42
N LEU A 246 16.97 18.42 17.29
CA LEU A 246 17.24 16.98 17.26
C LEU A 246 18.64 16.68 17.82
N SER A 247 19.64 17.51 17.48
CA SER A 247 21.00 17.40 18.01
C SER A 247 21.06 17.66 19.52
N ALA A 248 20.32 18.66 20.02
CA ALA A 248 20.21 18.95 21.45
C ALA A 248 19.56 17.79 22.24
N GLN A 249 18.65 17.05 21.62
CA GLN A 249 18.07 15.81 22.16
C GLN A 249 19.00 14.59 22.02
N LYS A 250 20.21 14.77 21.46
CA LYS A 250 21.20 13.71 21.22
C LYS A 250 20.71 12.61 20.28
N TYR A 251 19.80 12.93 19.36
CA TYR A 251 19.48 12.00 18.27
C TYR A 251 20.63 11.97 17.27
N ASP A 252 21.15 10.77 17.03
CA ASP A 252 22.10 10.52 15.97
C ASP A 252 21.39 10.36 14.61
N ASP A 253 22.18 10.33 13.55
CA ASP A 253 21.67 10.25 12.18
C ASP A 253 20.83 8.98 11.94
N ALA A 254 21.10 7.87 12.64
CA ALA A 254 20.31 6.63 12.57
C ALA A 254 18.91 6.81 13.15
N VAL A 255 18.80 7.44 14.32
CA VAL A 255 17.51 7.75 14.96
C VAL A 255 16.70 8.69 14.07
N VAL A 256 17.32 9.77 13.58
CA VAL A 256 16.61 10.73 12.72
C VAL A 256 16.16 10.07 11.42
N ALA A 257 16.99 9.25 10.77
CA ALA A 257 16.60 8.54 9.56
C ALA A 257 15.43 7.57 9.80
N LYS A 258 15.39 6.90 10.95
CA LYS A 258 14.27 6.04 11.35
C LYS A 258 12.98 6.85 11.56
N MET A 259 13.06 8.00 12.24
CA MET A 259 11.91 8.90 12.40
C MET A 259 11.33 9.30 11.03
N ILE A 260 12.20 9.66 10.07
CA ILE A 260 11.77 10.02 8.70
C ILE A 260 11.15 8.83 7.97
N ALA A 261 11.77 7.64 8.06
CA ALA A 261 11.28 6.45 7.39
C ALA A 261 9.89 6.00 7.90
N LEU A 262 9.62 6.22 9.19
CA LEU A 262 8.33 5.93 9.80
C LEU A 262 7.26 7.00 9.50
N SER A 263 7.65 8.22 9.13
CA SER A 263 6.73 9.33 8.84
C SER A 263 6.36 9.49 7.35
N ARG A 264 6.67 8.51 6.50
CA ARG A 264 6.51 8.60 5.03
C ARG A 264 5.07 8.82 4.55
N TYR A 265 4.10 8.40 5.34
CA TYR A 265 2.68 8.52 5.01
C TYR A 265 1.91 9.43 5.98
N ASP A 266 2.63 10.12 6.86
CA ASP A 266 2.05 11.03 7.85
C ASP A 266 1.88 12.45 7.29
N VAL A 267 1.20 13.30 8.08
CA VAL A 267 0.83 14.68 7.69
C VAL A 267 2.00 15.60 7.35
N ASN A 268 3.23 15.28 7.80
CA ASN A 268 4.44 16.03 7.52
C ASN A 268 5.42 15.29 6.58
N SER A 269 4.94 14.37 5.75
CA SER A 269 5.78 13.52 4.90
C SER A 269 6.71 14.32 3.97
N ASP A 270 6.23 15.42 3.37
CA ASP A 270 7.04 16.30 2.51
C ASP A 270 8.21 16.94 3.28
N PHE A 271 7.91 17.48 4.46
CA PHE A 271 8.91 18.07 5.33
C PHE A 271 9.92 17.03 5.85
N ALA A 272 9.46 15.82 6.19
CA ALA A 272 10.33 14.72 6.55
C ALA A 272 11.26 14.32 5.38
N ALA A 273 10.75 14.34 4.14
CA ALA A 273 11.55 14.10 2.95
C ALA A 273 12.61 15.20 2.71
N ASP A 274 12.29 16.47 2.99
CA ASP A 274 13.27 17.57 2.98
C ASP A 274 14.35 17.40 4.04
N LEU A 275 13.97 17.00 5.27
CA LEU A 275 14.93 16.70 6.32
C LEU A 275 15.88 15.56 5.91
N GLY A 276 15.33 14.53 5.26
CA GLY A 276 16.11 13.44 4.68
C GLY A 276 17.09 13.88 3.60
N ARG A 277 16.68 14.80 2.72
CA ARG A 277 17.58 15.41 1.71
C ARG A 277 18.71 16.21 2.37
N SER A 278 18.39 16.95 3.43
CA SER A 278 19.40 17.73 4.18
C SER A 278 20.44 16.82 4.85
N LEU A 279 20.03 15.69 5.45
CA LEU A 279 20.97 14.69 5.98
C LEU A 279 21.88 14.11 4.89
N GLN A 280 21.32 13.73 3.74
CA GLN A 280 22.11 13.22 2.61
C GLN A 280 23.11 14.27 2.11
N LYS A 281 22.72 15.54 2.05
CA LYS A 281 23.61 16.64 1.69
C LYS A 281 24.75 16.77 2.70
N LYS A 282 24.47 16.77 4.01
CA LYS A 282 25.48 16.78 5.07
C LYS A 282 26.49 15.64 4.90
N TRP A 283 26.04 14.44 4.57
CA TRP A 283 26.95 13.30 4.32
C TRP A 283 27.82 13.49 3.08
N LYS A 284 27.29 14.07 2.00
CA LYS A 284 28.08 14.40 0.81
C LYS A 284 29.10 15.50 1.07
N ASP A 285 28.69 16.57 1.73
CA ASP A 285 29.56 17.71 2.06
C ASP A 285 30.70 17.32 3.01
N SER A 286 30.54 16.21 3.75
CA SER A 286 31.57 15.64 4.64
C SER A 286 32.38 14.51 4.00
N ASP A 287 32.24 14.28 2.69
CA ASP A 287 32.88 13.18 1.95
C ASP A 287 32.69 11.79 2.60
N ASN A 288 31.55 11.56 3.25
CA ASN A 288 31.26 10.26 3.84
C ASN A 288 31.24 9.19 2.74
N THR A 289 31.76 8.01 3.06
CA THR A 289 31.70 6.88 2.13
C THR A 289 30.37 6.14 2.28
N GLU A 290 30.04 5.31 1.30
CA GLU A 290 28.91 4.38 1.37
C GLU A 290 28.92 3.50 2.63
N SER A 291 30.09 2.99 3.03
CA SER A 291 30.30 2.18 4.23
C SER A 291 30.26 3.05 5.48
N GLY A 292 30.76 4.29 5.40
CA GLY A 292 30.65 5.27 6.49
C GLY A 292 29.20 5.59 6.80
N VAL A 293 28.37 5.88 5.80
CA VAL A 293 26.93 6.11 5.98
C VAL A 293 26.20 4.85 6.43
N PHE A 294 26.59 3.67 5.93
CA PHE A 294 26.02 2.39 6.41
C PHE A 294 26.24 2.21 7.93
N HIS A 295 27.44 2.56 8.40
CA HIS A 295 27.79 2.54 9.82
C HIS A 295 27.08 3.63 10.63
N LEU A 296 27.03 4.87 10.12
CA LEU A 296 26.32 5.99 10.77
C LEU A 296 24.83 5.68 10.98
N LEU A 297 24.24 4.94 10.04
CA LEU A 297 22.85 4.48 10.11
C LEU A 297 22.67 3.18 10.91
N LYS A 298 23.74 2.66 11.54
CA LYS A 298 23.74 1.45 12.37
C LYS A 298 23.22 0.20 11.65
N LEU A 299 23.34 0.16 10.32
CA LEU A 299 22.93 -1.00 9.53
C LEU A 299 23.92 -2.18 9.70
N ASP A 300 25.11 -1.92 10.26
CA ASP A 300 26.07 -2.95 10.66
C ASP A 300 25.57 -3.81 11.83
N ASP A 301 24.78 -3.24 12.74
CA ASP A 301 24.26 -3.94 13.92
C ASP A 301 23.15 -4.93 13.56
N GLU A 302 22.51 -4.73 12.39
CA GLU A 302 21.43 -5.57 11.89
C GLU A 302 21.95 -6.93 11.39
N LYS A 303 21.49 -8.02 12.03
CA LYS A 303 21.80 -9.38 11.56
C LYS A 303 20.86 -9.78 10.43
N THR A 304 19.72 -10.38 10.77
CA THR A 304 18.74 -10.86 9.79
C THR A 304 17.66 -9.82 9.45
N GLY A 305 17.60 -8.71 10.19
CA GLY A 305 16.60 -7.65 10.03
C GLY A 305 16.94 -6.61 8.95
N LEU A 306 18.15 -6.65 8.38
CA LEU A 306 18.67 -5.59 7.50
C LEU A 306 17.74 -5.22 6.34
N LEU A 307 17.20 -6.19 5.60
CA LEU A 307 16.32 -5.93 4.44
C LEU A 307 14.91 -5.46 4.81
N THR A 308 14.56 -5.55 6.10
CA THR A 308 13.29 -5.05 6.65
C THR A 308 13.50 -3.79 7.48
N ASN A 309 14.75 -3.35 7.67
CA ASN A 309 15.05 -2.15 8.40
C ASN A 309 14.58 -0.94 7.57
N PRO A 310 13.68 -0.09 8.12
CA PRO A 310 13.09 1.03 7.40
C PRO A 310 14.11 2.09 6.96
N VAL A 311 15.30 2.12 7.56
CA VAL A 311 16.40 3.04 7.26
C VAL A 311 17.22 2.59 6.04
N LEU A 312 17.13 1.31 5.63
CA LEU A 312 17.95 0.78 4.54
C LEU A 312 17.78 1.58 3.24
N GLU A 313 16.56 2.00 2.92
CA GLU A 313 16.28 2.79 1.72
C GLU A 313 17.04 4.13 1.70
N PHE A 314 17.29 4.75 2.86
CA PHE A 314 18.08 5.98 2.95
C PHE A 314 19.51 5.76 2.49
N TRP A 315 20.13 4.69 2.97
CA TRP A 315 21.46 4.30 2.55
C TRP A 315 21.51 3.99 1.06
N MET A 316 20.52 3.24 0.55
CA MET A 316 20.47 2.89 -0.88
C MET A 316 20.38 4.13 -1.77
N ARG A 317 19.49 5.08 -1.43
CA ARG A 317 19.37 6.35 -2.16
C ARG A 317 20.64 7.19 -2.08
N TYR A 318 21.31 7.19 -0.93
CA TYR A 318 22.60 7.86 -0.80
C TYR A 318 23.64 7.27 -1.75
N VAL A 319 23.76 5.94 -1.77
CA VAL A 319 24.67 5.21 -2.67
C VAL A 319 24.35 5.46 -4.15
N ASP A 320 23.07 5.39 -4.52
CA ASP A 320 22.61 5.71 -5.88
C ASP A 320 23.03 7.13 -6.28
N SER A 321 22.92 8.08 -5.34
CA SER A 321 23.29 9.47 -5.57
C SER A 321 24.80 9.71 -5.71
N LEU A 322 25.62 8.71 -5.39
CA LEU A 322 27.05 8.65 -5.68
C LEU A 322 27.36 7.91 -7.01
N GLY A 323 26.34 7.46 -7.74
CA GLY A 323 26.48 6.71 -8.99
C GLY A 323 26.94 5.25 -8.81
N LYS A 324 26.76 4.69 -7.62
CA LYS A 324 27.14 3.30 -7.28
C LYS A 324 25.91 2.40 -7.23
N ASP A 325 26.08 1.08 -7.43
CA ASP A 325 24.98 0.10 -7.30
C ASP A 325 24.77 -0.29 -5.82
N PRO A 326 23.66 0.11 -5.17
CA PRO A 326 23.40 -0.18 -3.77
C PRO A 326 23.16 -1.66 -3.50
N TYR A 327 22.53 -2.39 -4.42
CA TYR A 327 22.26 -3.81 -4.21
C TYR A 327 23.54 -4.64 -4.28
N LYS A 328 24.50 -4.26 -5.16
CA LYS A 328 25.82 -4.89 -5.20
C LYS A 328 26.57 -4.68 -3.88
N LEU A 329 26.58 -3.46 -3.37
CA LEU A 329 27.23 -3.15 -2.09
C LEU A 329 26.53 -3.80 -0.90
N LEU A 330 25.21 -3.90 -0.93
CA LEU A 330 24.41 -4.57 0.10
C LEU A 330 24.73 -6.06 0.18
N LEU A 331 24.84 -6.73 -0.97
CA LEU A 331 25.26 -8.13 -1.04
C LEU A 331 26.67 -8.32 -0.46
N LEU A 332 27.61 -7.42 -0.77
CA LEU A 332 28.96 -7.45 -0.19
C LEU A 332 28.93 -7.25 1.34
N ALA A 333 28.12 -6.31 1.84
CA ALA A 333 27.96 -6.07 3.27
C ALA A 333 27.40 -7.30 3.99
N ILE A 334 26.36 -7.92 3.44
CA ILE A 334 25.75 -9.14 3.99
C ILE A 334 26.76 -10.31 3.99
N ASN A 335 27.51 -10.50 2.90
CA ASN A 335 28.52 -11.57 2.82
C ASN A 335 29.64 -11.40 3.84
N ARG A 336 30.06 -10.16 4.14
CA ARG A 336 31.06 -9.88 5.19
C ARG A 336 30.60 -10.29 6.59
N LYS A 337 29.28 -10.33 6.83
CA LYS A 337 28.70 -10.81 8.09
C LYS A 337 28.67 -12.35 8.21
N GLY A 338 29.16 -13.07 7.20
CA GLY A 338 29.16 -14.54 7.20
C GLY A 338 27.77 -15.17 7.04
N ILE A 339 26.81 -14.41 6.52
CA ILE A 339 25.45 -14.91 6.25
C ILE A 339 25.51 -15.88 5.07
N ASN A 340 25.08 -17.13 5.31
CA ASN A 340 25.03 -18.17 4.29
C ASN A 340 23.82 -17.97 3.34
N ASP A 341 23.74 -18.80 2.29
CA ASP A 341 22.67 -18.68 1.29
C ASP A 341 21.27 -18.88 1.86
N ALA A 342 21.10 -19.80 2.82
CA ALA A 342 19.84 -20.01 3.52
C ALA A 342 19.39 -18.74 4.27
N GLY A 343 20.32 -18.11 5.00
CA GLY A 343 20.08 -16.85 5.69
C GLY A 343 19.75 -15.72 4.71
N LEU A 344 20.50 -15.61 3.60
CA LEU A 344 20.27 -14.63 2.55
C LEU A 344 18.88 -14.78 1.92
N ALA A 345 18.49 -16.01 1.56
CA ALA A 345 17.17 -16.31 1.00
C ALA A 345 16.05 -15.98 1.99
N ARG A 346 16.27 -16.28 3.28
CA ARG A 346 15.30 -15.98 4.35
C ARG A 346 15.13 -14.47 4.52
N MET A 347 16.22 -13.69 4.50
CA MET A 347 16.15 -12.23 4.55
C MET A 347 15.36 -11.67 3.37
N VAL A 348 15.61 -12.17 2.15
CA VAL A 348 14.88 -11.75 0.93
C VAL A 348 13.39 -12.06 1.08
N GLY A 349 13.04 -13.31 1.41
CA GLY A 349 11.65 -13.71 1.50
C GLY A 349 10.88 -13.05 2.65
N LEU A 350 11.55 -12.66 3.74
CA LEU A 350 10.95 -11.81 4.79
C LEU A 350 10.70 -10.39 4.29
N ALA A 351 11.65 -9.78 3.59
CA ALA A 351 11.48 -8.45 3.00
C ALA A 351 10.35 -8.42 1.96
N GLN A 352 10.15 -9.50 1.20
CA GLN A 352 9.01 -9.63 0.28
C GLN A 352 7.65 -9.77 0.97
N LYS A 353 7.61 -10.13 2.26
CA LYS A 353 6.37 -10.12 3.05
C LYS A 353 6.11 -8.77 3.72
N ASP A 354 7.13 -7.93 3.83
CA ASP A 354 7.04 -6.59 4.41
C ASP A 354 6.52 -5.59 3.37
N ARG A 355 5.40 -4.91 3.67
CA ARG A 355 4.77 -3.98 2.73
C ARG A 355 5.65 -2.78 2.38
N ASN A 356 6.49 -2.32 3.30
CA ASN A 356 7.34 -1.14 3.13
C ASN A 356 8.68 -1.47 2.45
N ASN A 357 9.05 -2.75 2.39
CA ASN A 357 10.33 -3.20 1.83
C ASN A 357 10.17 -4.24 0.71
N TYR A 358 8.93 -4.48 0.26
CA TYR A 358 8.60 -5.43 -0.81
C TYR A 358 9.48 -5.25 -2.06
N TRP A 359 9.64 -4.01 -2.51
CA TRP A 359 10.44 -3.68 -3.69
C TRP A 359 11.94 -3.92 -3.46
N ILE A 360 12.46 -3.61 -2.26
CA ILE A 360 13.86 -3.91 -1.91
C ILE A 360 14.09 -5.42 -1.97
N GLY A 361 13.21 -6.20 -1.33
CA GLY A 361 13.28 -7.66 -1.36
C GLY A 361 13.22 -8.23 -2.78
N THR A 362 12.31 -7.73 -3.61
CA THR A 362 12.13 -8.19 -5.01
C THR A 362 13.34 -7.87 -5.89
N ASN A 363 13.87 -6.64 -5.82
CA ASN A 363 15.03 -6.24 -6.61
C ASN A 363 16.31 -6.94 -6.13
N PHE A 364 16.44 -7.11 -4.80
CA PHE A 364 17.58 -7.81 -4.22
C PHE A 364 17.56 -9.31 -4.53
N GLU A 365 16.38 -9.95 -4.57
CA GLU A 365 16.23 -11.34 -5.04
C GLU A 365 16.94 -11.54 -6.37
N SER A 366 16.68 -10.68 -7.36
CA SER A 366 17.30 -10.81 -8.69
C SER A 366 18.84 -10.86 -8.64
N ARG A 367 19.46 -10.03 -7.79
CA ARG A 367 20.91 -10.02 -7.58
C ARG A 367 21.42 -11.29 -6.90
N VAL A 368 20.68 -11.80 -5.91
CA VAL A 368 21.00 -13.07 -5.24
C VAL A 368 20.94 -14.23 -6.23
N LEU A 369 19.89 -14.30 -7.05
CA LEU A 369 19.74 -15.35 -8.06
C LEU A 369 20.84 -15.29 -9.13
N ASP A 370 21.21 -14.10 -9.59
CA ASP A 370 22.31 -13.91 -10.55
C ASP A 370 23.65 -14.36 -9.95
N LYS A 371 23.89 -14.04 -8.67
CA LYS A 371 25.11 -14.46 -7.98
C LYS A 371 25.17 -15.98 -7.84
N TRP A 372 24.08 -16.64 -7.46
CA TRP A 372 24.03 -18.10 -7.37
C TRP A 372 24.26 -18.80 -8.71
N LYS A 373 23.76 -18.21 -9.80
CA LYS A 373 24.03 -18.69 -11.16
C LYS A 373 25.51 -18.53 -11.51
N GLN A 374 26.09 -17.37 -11.23
CA GLN A 374 27.52 -17.11 -11.45
C GLN A 374 28.42 -18.06 -10.67
N ASP A 375 27.99 -18.44 -9.45
CA ASP A 375 28.67 -19.43 -8.61
C ASP A 375 28.48 -20.88 -9.09
N GLY A 376 27.74 -21.11 -10.18
CA GLY A 376 27.50 -22.42 -10.75
C GLY A 376 26.64 -23.33 -9.86
N LYS A 377 25.76 -22.78 -9.01
CA LYS A 377 24.93 -23.58 -8.11
C LYS A 377 23.84 -24.29 -8.91
N SER A 378 23.78 -25.61 -8.86
CA SER A 378 22.64 -26.35 -9.43
C SER A 378 21.43 -26.27 -8.51
N GLY A 379 20.22 -26.26 -9.08
CA GLY A 379 18.96 -26.22 -8.34
C GLY A 379 18.84 -27.29 -7.25
N ASN A 380 19.23 -28.54 -7.57
CA ASN A 380 19.23 -29.66 -6.62
C ASN A 380 20.16 -29.41 -5.43
N LYS A 381 21.40 -28.96 -5.68
CA LYS A 381 22.37 -28.69 -4.62
C LYS A 381 21.95 -27.48 -3.79
N LEU A 382 21.39 -26.47 -4.45
CA LEU A 382 20.91 -25.25 -3.80
C LEU A 382 19.79 -25.55 -2.81
N PHE A 383 18.90 -26.50 -3.09
CA PHE A 383 17.84 -26.89 -2.13
C PHE A 383 18.42 -27.25 -0.74
N THR A 384 19.46 -28.08 -0.70
CA THR A 384 20.14 -28.47 0.55
C THR A 384 20.97 -27.32 1.14
N MET A 385 21.62 -26.50 0.30
CA MET A 385 22.35 -25.31 0.78
C MET A 385 21.42 -24.27 1.44
N LEU A 386 20.18 -24.20 0.97
CA LEU A 386 19.12 -23.37 1.52
C LEU A 386 18.45 -23.98 2.76
N GLU A 387 18.91 -25.17 3.18
CA GLU A 387 18.41 -25.91 4.34
C GLU A 387 16.91 -26.25 4.27
N LEU A 388 16.31 -26.23 3.08
CA LEU A 388 14.91 -26.59 2.86
C LEU A 388 14.62 -28.06 3.22
N ASP A 389 15.64 -28.91 3.17
CA ASP A 389 15.58 -30.30 3.60
C ASP A 389 15.35 -30.45 5.11
N LYS A 390 15.74 -29.46 5.90
CA LYS A 390 15.57 -29.45 7.37
C LYS A 390 14.20 -28.95 7.80
N GLU A 391 13.42 -28.35 6.91
CA GLU A 391 12.14 -27.72 7.24
C GLU A 391 10.97 -28.71 7.30
N GLY A 392 11.17 -29.94 6.79
CA GLY A 392 10.20 -31.02 6.85
C GLY A 392 8.82 -30.61 6.32
N ASP A 393 7.80 -30.79 7.13
CA ASP A 393 6.39 -30.55 6.73
C ASP A 393 6.07 -29.08 6.45
N LYS A 394 6.91 -28.16 6.93
CA LYS A 394 6.70 -26.71 6.81
C LYS A 394 7.43 -26.10 5.62
N VAL A 395 8.03 -26.92 4.75
CA VAL A 395 8.81 -26.46 3.60
C VAL A 395 8.03 -25.48 2.72
N PHE A 396 6.74 -25.72 2.48
CA PHE A 396 5.89 -24.84 1.66
C PHE A 396 5.48 -23.53 2.35
N ASP A 397 5.58 -23.45 3.67
CA ASP A 397 5.31 -22.22 4.43
C ASP A 397 6.54 -21.29 4.46
N SER A 398 7.70 -21.85 4.11
CA SER A 398 8.97 -21.18 4.20
C SER A 398 9.09 -20.05 3.18
N PRO A 399 9.55 -18.85 3.61
CA PRO A 399 9.89 -17.80 2.66
C PRO A 399 11.03 -18.22 1.71
N VAL A 400 11.85 -19.22 2.09
CA VAL A 400 12.98 -19.71 1.30
C VAL A 400 12.53 -20.57 0.12
N TRP A 401 11.42 -21.31 0.25
CA TRP A 401 10.86 -22.14 -0.83
C TRP A 401 10.61 -21.31 -2.08
N LYS A 402 9.98 -20.15 -1.91
CA LYS A 402 9.68 -19.22 -3.01
C LYS A 402 10.95 -18.74 -3.71
N ILE A 403 12.01 -18.43 -2.96
CA ILE A 403 13.28 -17.96 -3.55
C ILE A 403 13.97 -19.08 -4.32
N TRP A 404 13.90 -20.32 -3.81
CA TRP A 404 14.42 -21.48 -4.52
C TRP A 404 13.64 -21.75 -5.82
N THR A 405 12.30 -21.73 -5.80
CA THR A 405 11.52 -21.93 -7.03
C THR A 405 11.73 -20.80 -8.03
N SER A 406 11.87 -19.54 -7.59
CA SER A 406 12.32 -18.42 -8.44
C SER A 406 13.67 -18.67 -9.09
N TYR A 407 14.64 -19.21 -8.34
CA TYR A 407 15.95 -19.58 -8.89
C TYR A 407 15.82 -20.60 -10.03
N LEU A 408 15.06 -21.67 -9.80
CA LEU A 408 14.85 -22.72 -10.79
C LEU A 408 14.18 -22.13 -12.03
N ASN A 409 13.08 -21.40 -11.86
CA ASN A 409 12.34 -20.79 -12.96
C ASN A 409 13.20 -19.83 -13.81
N LYS A 410 14.14 -19.12 -13.19
CA LYS A 410 15.03 -18.18 -13.88
C LYS A 410 16.20 -18.88 -14.59
N ASN A 411 16.71 -19.98 -14.07
CA ASN A 411 18.03 -20.50 -14.44
C ASN A 411 18.07 -21.95 -14.90
N GLU A 412 17.04 -22.75 -14.65
CA GLU A 412 17.00 -24.17 -14.98
C GLU A 412 16.08 -24.43 -16.18
N GLN A 413 16.46 -25.39 -17.04
CA GLN A 413 15.68 -25.72 -18.24
C GLN A 413 14.37 -26.44 -17.91
N GLU A 414 14.40 -27.34 -16.92
CA GLU A 414 13.25 -28.11 -16.47
C GLU A 414 13.00 -27.91 -14.95
N PRO A 415 12.58 -26.70 -14.51
CA PRO A 415 12.41 -26.38 -13.08
C PRO A 415 11.51 -27.38 -12.35
N ASN A 416 10.39 -27.73 -12.97
CA ASN A 416 9.40 -28.64 -12.41
C ASN A 416 9.97 -30.04 -12.19
N LYS A 417 10.82 -30.54 -13.10
CA LYS A 417 11.46 -31.86 -12.96
C LYS A 417 12.38 -31.91 -11.74
N ILE A 418 13.11 -30.82 -11.49
CA ILE A 418 13.95 -30.66 -10.29
C ILE A 418 13.06 -30.64 -9.03
N ILE A 419 12.00 -29.81 -9.03
CA ILE A 419 11.05 -29.73 -7.91
C ILE A 419 10.50 -31.11 -7.56
N TYR A 420 10.05 -31.85 -8.57
CA TYR A 420 9.44 -33.16 -8.40
C TYR A 420 10.42 -34.22 -7.91
N SER A 421 11.65 -34.24 -8.46
CA SER A 421 12.72 -35.12 -7.98
C SER A 421 12.99 -34.90 -6.50
N VAL A 422 13.21 -33.64 -6.10
CA VAL A 422 13.51 -33.29 -4.70
C VAL A 422 12.37 -33.67 -3.75
N LEU A 423 11.12 -33.45 -4.16
CA LEU A 423 9.96 -33.83 -3.34
C LEU A 423 9.84 -35.36 -3.24
N ARG A 424 10.08 -36.10 -4.33
CA ARG A 424 10.01 -37.57 -4.34
C ARG A 424 11.08 -38.24 -3.50
N ASP A 425 12.28 -37.67 -3.48
CA ASP A 425 13.39 -38.18 -2.69
C ASP A 425 13.14 -38.04 -1.16
N ARG A 426 12.18 -37.21 -0.75
CA ARG A 426 11.96 -36.83 0.66
C ARG A 426 10.59 -37.18 1.22
N PHE A 427 9.57 -37.18 0.37
CA PHE A 427 8.20 -37.39 0.78
C PHE A 427 7.59 -38.56 0.00
N ASP A 428 7.20 -39.59 0.74
CA ASP A 428 6.39 -40.66 0.18
C ASP A 428 4.97 -40.17 -0.16
N ASP A 429 4.19 -41.02 -0.85
CA ASP A 429 2.82 -40.68 -1.24
C ASP A 429 1.90 -40.37 -0.06
N SER A 430 2.08 -41.07 1.06
CA SER A 430 1.29 -40.83 2.27
C SER A 430 1.56 -39.43 2.81
N LYS A 431 2.83 -39.02 2.80
CA LYS A 431 3.25 -37.71 3.28
C LYS A 431 2.82 -36.60 2.34
N LEU A 432 2.99 -36.77 1.03
CA LEU A 432 2.49 -35.83 0.02
C LEU A 432 0.97 -35.63 0.13
N ALA A 433 0.21 -36.70 0.40
CA ALA A 433 -1.23 -36.61 0.62
C ALA A 433 -1.63 -35.82 1.88
N THR A 434 -0.73 -35.70 2.87
CA THR A 434 -0.95 -34.79 4.00
C THR A 434 -0.54 -33.35 3.67
N LEU A 435 0.58 -33.17 2.95
CA LEU A 435 1.12 -31.85 2.63
C LEU A 435 0.28 -31.09 1.61
N VAL A 436 -0.39 -31.77 0.68
CA VAL A 436 -1.27 -31.13 -0.32
C VAL A 436 -2.34 -30.23 0.30
N SER A 437 -2.69 -30.43 1.57
CA SER A 437 -3.69 -29.65 2.29
C SER A 437 -3.12 -28.52 3.15
N SER A 438 -1.78 -28.33 3.22
CA SER A 438 -1.17 -27.36 4.15
C SER A 438 -1.25 -25.92 3.64
N SER A 439 -1.12 -25.70 2.34
CA SER A 439 -1.21 -24.39 1.71
C SER A 439 -1.58 -24.51 0.23
N LYS A 440 -2.00 -23.40 -0.41
CA LYS A 440 -2.31 -23.42 -1.84
C LYS A 440 -1.09 -23.70 -2.72
N GLU A 441 0.08 -23.29 -2.26
CA GLU A 441 1.36 -23.58 -2.91
C GLU A 441 1.68 -25.08 -2.86
N ALA A 442 1.46 -25.71 -1.69
CA ALA A 442 1.62 -27.16 -1.53
C ALA A 442 0.61 -27.92 -2.40
N GLU A 443 -0.65 -27.50 -2.40
CA GLU A 443 -1.71 -28.08 -3.23
C GLU A 443 -1.29 -28.09 -4.71
N ASN A 444 -1.00 -26.91 -5.27
CA ASN A 444 -0.63 -26.78 -6.68
C ASN A 444 0.60 -27.63 -7.05
N THR A 445 1.63 -27.62 -6.20
CA THR A 445 2.88 -28.33 -6.44
C THR A 445 2.68 -29.85 -6.39
N VAL A 446 2.02 -30.37 -5.36
CA VAL A 446 1.79 -31.82 -5.19
C VAL A 446 0.84 -32.36 -6.25
N LEU A 447 -0.20 -31.60 -6.64
CA LEU A 447 -1.10 -32.01 -7.73
C LEU A 447 -0.36 -32.11 -9.07
N ASN A 448 0.57 -31.19 -9.37
CA ASN A 448 1.38 -31.31 -10.58
C ASN A 448 2.36 -32.48 -10.51
N LEU A 449 2.97 -32.72 -9.34
CA LEU A 449 3.84 -33.89 -9.12
C LEU A 449 3.08 -35.20 -9.41
N TRP A 450 1.90 -35.38 -8.82
CA TRP A 450 1.09 -36.58 -9.07
C TRP A 450 0.70 -36.75 -10.53
N LYS A 451 0.44 -35.65 -11.24
CA LYS A 451 0.20 -35.68 -12.69
C LYS A 451 1.44 -36.15 -13.44
N THR A 452 2.62 -35.64 -13.10
CA THR A 452 3.89 -36.07 -13.69
C THR A 452 4.21 -37.55 -13.39
N ASP A 453 3.88 -38.03 -12.19
CA ASP A 453 4.01 -39.44 -11.83
C ASP A 453 2.98 -40.35 -12.52
N GLY A 454 2.07 -39.79 -13.33
CA GLY A 454 1.02 -40.54 -14.01
C GLY A 454 -0.03 -41.13 -13.08
N LYS A 455 -0.26 -40.54 -11.89
CA LYS A 455 -1.27 -41.06 -10.97
C LYS A 455 -2.67 -40.91 -11.55
N THR A 456 -3.40 -42.01 -11.56
CA THR A 456 -4.82 -42.00 -11.94
C THR A 456 -5.67 -41.29 -10.90
N ILE A 457 -6.85 -40.80 -11.31
CA ILE A 457 -7.81 -40.19 -10.39
C ILE A 457 -8.19 -41.13 -9.23
N ASN A 458 -8.22 -42.44 -9.46
CA ASN A 458 -8.55 -43.43 -8.43
C ASN A 458 -7.41 -43.63 -7.44
N GLN A 459 -6.15 -43.60 -7.89
CA GLN A 459 -5.00 -43.64 -6.99
C GLN A 459 -5.00 -42.41 -6.07
N VAL A 460 -5.18 -41.21 -6.62
CA VAL A 460 -5.24 -39.98 -5.80
C VAL A 460 -6.46 -39.98 -4.86
N PHE A 461 -7.60 -40.51 -5.29
CA PHE A 461 -8.78 -40.69 -4.45
C PHE A 461 -8.47 -41.52 -3.19
N ASN A 462 -7.77 -42.65 -3.36
CA ASN A 462 -7.38 -43.52 -2.25
C ASN A 462 -6.25 -42.91 -1.40
N LEU A 463 -5.29 -42.20 -2.00
CA LEU A 463 -4.23 -41.49 -1.26
C LEU A 463 -4.81 -40.45 -0.29
N LEU A 464 -5.84 -39.74 -0.74
CA LEU A 464 -6.59 -38.79 0.07
C LEU A 464 -7.57 -39.46 1.04
N LYS A 465 -7.56 -40.80 1.13
CA LYS A 465 -8.40 -41.64 2.00
C LYS A 465 -9.90 -41.43 1.80
N LEU A 466 -10.31 -40.97 0.61
CA LEU A 466 -11.71 -40.70 0.28
C LEU A 466 -12.54 -41.98 0.16
N ASP A 467 -11.89 -43.11 -0.09
CA ASP A 467 -12.49 -44.45 -0.11
C ASP A 467 -12.97 -44.91 1.27
N LYS A 468 -12.45 -44.32 2.35
CA LYS A 468 -12.78 -44.66 3.74
C LYS A 468 -13.80 -43.72 4.38
N THR A 469 -14.20 -42.66 3.68
CA THR A 469 -15.07 -41.60 4.23
C THR A 469 -16.55 -41.98 4.25
N GLY A 470 -16.98 -42.90 3.38
CA GLY A 470 -18.40 -43.24 3.25
C GLY A 470 -19.23 -42.06 2.72
N ASP A 471 -20.43 -41.88 3.26
CA ASP A 471 -21.46 -40.99 2.69
C ASP A 471 -21.18 -39.49 2.90
N GLU A 472 -20.21 -39.14 3.75
CA GLU A 472 -19.83 -37.76 4.06
C GLU A 472 -18.67 -37.26 3.20
N ILE A 473 -18.34 -37.96 2.12
CA ILE A 473 -17.20 -37.66 1.24
C ILE A 473 -17.17 -36.21 0.74
N PHE A 474 -18.32 -35.68 0.33
CA PHE A 474 -18.45 -34.32 -0.22
C PHE A 474 -18.27 -33.21 0.82
N GLU A 475 -18.28 -33.56 2.10
CA GLU A 475 -18.08 -32.62 3.20
C GLU A 475 -16.59 -32.54 3.62
N ARG A 476 -15.71 -33.37 3.05
CA ARG A 476 -14.27 -33.34 3.33
C ARG A 476 -13.55 -32.35 2.42
N SER A 477 -12.67 -31.54 2.99
CA SER A 477 -11.76 -30.67 2.24
C SER A 477 -10.91 -31.44 1.21
N ALA A 478 -10.52 -32.67 1.53
CA ALA A 478 -9.79 -33.56 0.63
C ALA A 478 -10.55 -33.90 -0.67
N PHE A 479 -11.89 -33.86 -0.66
CA PHE A 479 -12.69 -34.05 -1.87
C PHE A 479 -12.50 -32.91 -2.86
N SER A 480 -12.46 -31.67 -2.38
CA SER A 480 -12.19 -30.50 -3.23
C SER A 480 -10.80 -30.55 -3.86
N ILE A 481 -9.79 -31.03 -3.12
CA ILE A 481 -8.43 -31.25 -3.63
C ILE A 481 -8.43 -32.34 -4.71
N TRP A 482 -9.14 -33.45 -4.48
CA TRP A 482 -9.28 -34.51 -5.48
C TRP A 482 -9.96 -34.00 -6.75
N MET A 483 -11.03 -33.21 -6.64
CA MET A 483 -11.69 -32.63 -7.81
C MET A 483 -10.78 -31.64 -8.55
N ALA A 484 -9.97 -30.85 -7.85
CA ALA A 484 -8.96 -30.00 -8.47
C ALA A 484 -7.94 -30.83 -9.27
N TYR A 485 -7.55 -32.00 -8.76
CA TYR A 485 -6.70 -32.95 -9.49
C TYR A 485 -7.39 -33.53 -10.72
N VAL A 486 -8.64 -33.99 -10.59
CA VAL A 486 -9.46 -34.48 -11.70
C VAL A 486 -9.50 -33.44 -12.81
N HIS A 487 -9.86 -32.20 -12.49
CA HIS A 487 -9.95 -31.11 -13.46
C HIS A 487 -8.60 -30.84 -14.17
N LYS A 488 -7.48 -31.04 -13.48
CA LYS A 488 -6.13 -30.86 -14.04
C LYS A 488 -5.72 -31.99 -15.01
N LEU A 489 -6.29 -33.18 -14.86
CA LEU A 489 -6.09 -34.31 -15.77
C LEU A 489 -7.10 -34.31 -16.92
N ASN A 490 -8.37 -34.12 -16.58
CA ASN A 490 -9.52 -34.22 -17.46
C ASN A 490 -10.60 -33.21 -17.01
N PRO A 491 -10.73 -32.05 -17.69
CA PRO A 491 -11.70 -31.00 -17.34
C PRO A 491 -13.18 -31.47 -17.39
N ASP A 492 -13.47 -32.51 -18.17
CA ASP A 492 -14.82 -33.00 -18.46
C ASP A 492 -15.48 -33.62 -17.23
N GLY A 493 -14.66 -34.19 -16.33
CA GLY A 493 -15.10 -34.82 -15.09
C GLY A 493 -15.81 -36.17 -15.26
N LEU A 494 -15.88 -36.72 -16.48
CA LEU A 494 -16.59 -37.97 -16.78
C LEU A 494 -16.00 -39.16 -16.02
N ASP A 495 -14.67 -39.27 -15.96
CA ASP A 495 -13.99 -40.35 -15.24
C ASP A 495 -14.27 -40.28 -13.73
N ALA A 496 -14.32 -39.07 -13.18
CA ALA A 496 -14.64 -38.83 -11.79
C ALA A 496 -16.09 -39.19 -11.47
N PHE A 497 -17.05 -38.78 -12.32
CA PHE A 497 -18.44 -39.20 -12.20
C PHE A 497 -18.57 -40.72 -12.26
N THR A 498 -17.93 -41.37 -13.23
CA THR A 498 -17.97 -42.83 -13.40
C THR A 498 -17.39 -43.56 -12.18
N LEU A 499 -16.27 -43.06 -11.63
CA LEU A 499 -15.66 -43.61 -10.42
C LEU A 499 -16.60 -43.51 -9.21
N LEU A 500 -17.20 -42.33 -9.00
CA LEU A 500 -18.14 -42.10 -7.90
C LEU A 500 -19.41 -42.95 -8.06
N GLU A 501 -19.94 -43.06 -9.28
CA GLU A 501 -21.15 -43.82 -9.56
C GLU A 501 -20.92 -45.32 -9.35
N LYS A 502 -19.76 -45.85 -9.77
CA LYS A 502 -19.38 -47.23 -9.50
C LYS A 502 -19.32 -47.53 -7.99
N ARG A 503 -18.91 -46.55 -7.17
CA ARG A 503 -18.74 -46.70 -5.73
C ARG A 503 -20.05 -46.60 -4.95
N TYR A 504 -20.84 -45.57 -5.22
CA TYR A 504 -22.05 -45.27 -4.44
C TYR A 504 -23.32 -45.83 -5.09
N GLY A 505 -23.29 -46.11 -6.40
CA GLY A 505 -24.46 -46.44 -7.19
C GLY A 505 -25.24 -45.19 -7.61
N SER A 506 -25.91 -45.27 -8.76
CA SER A 506 -26.57 -44.13 -9.42
C SER A 506 -27.57 -43.39 -8.51
N LYS A 507 -28.44 -44.12 -7.79
CA LYS A 507 -29.46 -43.53 -6.92
C LYS A 507 -28.85 -42.83 -5.69
N LYS A 508 -27.89 -43.46 -5.03
CA LYS A 508 -27.27 -42.92 -3.81
C LYS A 508 -26.39 -41.71 -4.13
N LEU A 509 -25.58 -41.79 -5.19
CA LEU A 509 -24.77 -40.67 -5.65
C LEU A 509 -25.63 -39.44 -5.97
N ALA A 510 -26.76 -39.63 -6.65
CA ALA A 510 -27.72 -38.57 -6.94
C ALA A 510 -28.22 -37.85 -5.67
N ALA A 511 -28.63 -38.63 -4.67
CA ALA A 511 -29.09 -38.08 -3.39
C ALA A 511 -27.97 -37.32 -2.65
N MET A 512 -26.73 -37.83 -2.70
CA MET A 512 -25.57 -37.17 -2.10
C MET A 512 -25.27 -35.83 -2.79
N LEU A 513 -25.22 -35.78 -4.13
CA LEU A 513 -24.96 -34.54 -4.89
C LEU A 513 -26.01 -33.46 -4.59
N SER A 514 -27.30 -33.80 -4.64
CA SER A 514 -28.37 -32.85 -4.32
C SER A 514 -28.36 -32.38 -2.87
N ARG A 515 -27.89 -33.21 -1.92
CA ARG A 515 -27.68 -32.78 -0.54
C ARG A 515 -26.57 -31.74 -0.46
N SER A 516 -25.41 -32.02 -1.07
CA SER A 516 -24.26 -31.11 -1.01
C SER A 516 -24.47 -29.81 -1.80
N LEU A 517 -25.22 -29.80 -2.90
CA LEU A 517 -25.59 -28.55 -3.60
C LEU A 517 -26.38 -27.57 -2.72
N ARG A 518 -27.19 -28.09 -1.80
CA ARG A 518 -27.95 -27.29 -0.81
C ARG A 518 -27.16 -26.95 0.43
N GLY A 519 -26.02 -27.60 0.65
CA GLY A 519 -25.13 -27.33 1.76
C GLY A 519 -24.49 -25.93 1.69
N LYS A 520 -23.83 -25.55 2.78
CA LYS A 520 -23.05 -24.30 2.89
C LYS A 520 -21.65 -24.50 2.30
N HIS A 521 -21.58 -24.80 1.01
CA HIS A 521 -20.35 -24.96 0.25
C HIS A 521 -19.95 -23.67 -0.49
N SER A 522 -18.65 -23.50 -0.79
CA SER A 522 -18.16 -22.38 -1.61
C SER A 522 -18.73 -22.43 -3.03
N ALA A 523 -18.72 -21.30 -3.74
CA ALA A 523 -19.22 -21.21 -5.11
C ALA A 523 -18.52 -22.21 -6.04
N ASP A 524 -17.18 -22.29 -5.97
CA ASP A 524 -16.37 -23.23 -6.76
C ASP A 524 -16.75 -24.68 -6.48
N THR A 525 -16.94 -25.03 -5.20
CA THR A 525 -17.33 -26.40 -4.81
C THR A 525 -18.73 -26.74 -5.32
N LYS A 526 -19.67 -25.79 -5.27
CA LYS A 526 -21.01 -25.98 -5.85
C LYS A 526 -20.97 -26.14 -7.36
N GLN A 527 -20.09 -25.42 -8.05
CA GLN A 527 -19.89 -25.58 -9.50
C GLN A 527 -19.43 -27.01 -9.85
N LEU A 528 -18.51 -27.57 -9.06
CA LEU A 528 -18.06 -28.95 -9.22
C LEU A 528 -19.20 -29.96 -9.02
N PHE A 529 -20.02 -29.79 -7.99
CA PHE A 529 -21.19 -30.66 -7.76
C PHE A 529 -22.22 -30.55 -8.89
N SER A 530 -22.49 -29.33 -9.38
CA SER A 530 -23.40 -29.11 -10.51
C SER A 530 -22.89 -29.83 -11.75
N LYS A 531 -21.59 -29.78 -12.04
CA LYS A 531 -21.00 -30.48 -13.19
C LYS A 531 -21.19 -32.00 -13.09
N LEU A 532 -20.98 -32.59 -11.91
CA LEU A 532 -21.22 -34.01 -11.67
C LEU A 532 -22.71 -34.37 -11.83
N GLN A 533 -23.61 -33.51 -11.37
CA GLN A 533 -25.06 -33.69 -11.51
C GLN A 533 -25.53 -33.55 -12.97
N GLU A 534 -24.94 -32.65 -13.75
CA GLU A 534 -25.19 -32.56 -15.19
C GLU A 534 -24.78 -33.85 -15.91
N LEU A 535 -23.60 -34.41 -15.60
CA LEU A 535 -23.15 -35.69 -16.16
C LEU A 535 -24.11 -36.83 -15.81
N GLN A 536 -24.60 -36.85 -14.57
CA GLN A 536 -25.63 -37.79 -14.11
C GLN A 536 -26.91 -37.69 -14.95
N PHE A 537 -27.43 -36.47 -15.16
CA PHE A 537 -28.64 -36.27 -15.97
C PHE A 537 -28.42 -36.61 -17.44
N LYS A 538 -27.27 -36.26 -18.02
CA LYS A 538 -26.90 -36.66 -19.38
C LYS A 538 -26.88 -38.19 -19.54
N LYS A 539 -26.29 -38.90 -18.58
CA LYS A 539 -26.31 -40.37 -18.58
C LYS A 539 -27.73 -40.93 -18.48
N TRP A 540 -28.54 -40.43 -17.55
CA TRP A 540 -29.93 -40.89 -17.40
C TRP A 540 -30.78 -40.60 -18.65
N MET A 541 -30.57 -39.47 -19.32
CA MET A 541 -31.22 -39.18 -20.60
C MET A 541 -30.84 -40.22 -21.65
N GLY A 542 -29.55 -40.52 -21.81
CA GLY A 542 -29.09 -41.56 -22.73
C GLY A 542 -29.67 -42.95 -22.43
N GLU A 543 -29.71 -43.35 -21.16
CA GLU A 543 -30.28 -44.64 -20.72
C GLU A 543 -31.79 -44.78 -21.00
N ASN A 544 -32.51 -43.65 -21.13
CA ASN A 544 -33.96 -43.62 -21.29
C ASN A 544 -34.38 -43.10 -22.67
N ASN A 545 -33.60 -43.33 -23.72
CA ASN A 545 -33.88 -42.87 -25.09
C ASN A 545 -34.19 -41.37 -25.17
N ASN A 546 -33.45 -40.56 -24.40
CA ASN A 546 -33.64 -39.11 -24.26
C ASN A 546 -35.05 -38.70 -23.80
N ASN A 547 -35.75 -39.55 -23.03
CA ASN A 547 -37.07 -39.25 -22.48
C ASN A 547 -36.95 -38.46 -21.15
N PRO A 548 -37.25 -37.15 -21.14
CA PRO A 548 -37.12 -36.32 -19.93
C PRO A 548 -38.09 -36.73 -18.81
N THR A 549 -39.26 -37.30 -19.16
CA THR A 549 -40.27 -37.73 -18.19
C THR A 549 -39.81 -38.96 -17.41
N ALA A 550 -39.12 -39.88 -18.08
CA ALA A 550 -38.52 -41.06 -17.43
C ALA A 550 -37.40 -40.66 -16.46
N VAL A 551 -36.56 -39.70 -16.87
CA VAL A 551 -35.50 -39.15 -16.02
C VAL A 551 -36.09 -38.37 -14.83
N HIS A 552 -37.15 -37.59 -15.05
CA HIS A 552 -37.85 -36.88 -13.98
C HIS A 552 -38.46 -37.84 -12.96
N SER A 553 -39.15 -38.89 -13.42
CA SER A 553 -39.73 -39.92 -12.55
C SER A 553 -38.65 -40.66 -11.74
N LYS A 554 -37.50 -40.96 -12.38
CA LYS A 554 -36.34 -41.55 -11.71
C LYS A 554 -35.80 -40.60 -10.62
N ALA A 555 -35.67 -39.31 -10.92
CA ALA A 555 -35.24 -38.29 -9.96
C ALA A 555 -36.20 -38.14 -8.77
N GLU A 556 -37.51 -38.10 -9.01
CA GLU A 556 -38.55 -38.05 -7.97
C GLU A 556 -38.48 -39.27 -7.03
N SER A 557 -38.27 -40.46 -7.59
CA SER A 557 -38.17 -41.70 -6.81
C SER A 557 -36.98 -41.74 -5.83
N ILE A 558 -35.98 -40.88 -6.03
CA ILE A 558 -34.76 -40.77 -5.20
C ILE A 558 -34.93 -39.67 -4.13
N GLY A 559 -35.99 -38.86 -4.22
CA GLY A 559 -36.37 -37.81 -3.29
C GLY A 559 -36.69 -36.49 -3.99
N ILE A 560 -37.57 -35.69 -3.39
CA ILE A 560 -38.12 -34.42 -3.93
C ILE A 560 -37.01 -33.46 -4.41
N ALA A 561 -35.83 -33.47 -3.78
CA ALA A 561 -34.76 -32.53 -4.08
C ALA A 561 -34.01 -32.80 -5.39
N VAL A 562 -33.73 -34.07 -5.73
CA VAL A 562 -33.07 -34.41 -7.01
C VAL A 562 -33.98 -34.04 -8.18
N ALA A 563 -35.30 -34.16 -7.99
CA ALA A 563 -36.29 -33.76 -8.98
C ALA A 563 -36.32 -32.25 -9.26
N ILE A 564 -36.17 -31.41 -8.23
CA ILE A 564 -36.13 -29.94 -8.38
C ILE A 564 -34.90 -29.50 -9.20
N ASP A 565 -33.73 -30.10 -8.93
CA ASP A 565 -32.50 -29.78 -9.66
C ASP A 565 -32.60 -30.20 -11.15
N PHE A 566 -33.24 -31.35 -11.44
CA PHE A 566 -33.47 -31.78 -12.83
C PHE A 566 -34.40 -30.84 -13.61
N GLN A 567 -35.47 -30.35 -12.98
CA GLN A 567 -36.36 -29.35 -13.59
C GLN A 567 -35.58 -28.06 -13.90
N SER A 568 -34.68 -27.66 -13.00
CA SER A 568 -33.80 -26.51 -13.21
C SER A 568 -32.83 -26.72 -14.38
N TYR A 569 -32.26 -27.92 -14.52
CA TYR A 569 -31.42 -28.31 -15.65
C TYR A 569 -32.18 -28.25 -16.98
N ARG A 570 -33.43 -28.75 -17.02
CA ARG A 570 -34.31 -28.70 -18.20
C ARG A 570 -34.68 -27.26 -18.60
N ILE A 571 -34.84 -26.36 -17.63
CA ILE A 571 -35.27 -24.97 -17.85
C ILE A 571 -34.10 -24.07 -18.30
N ARG A 572 -32.83 -24.41 -18.05
CA ARG A 572 -31.68 -23.73 -18.65
C ARG A 572 -31.47 -24.29 -20.07
N PRO A 573 -31.87 -23.58 -21.14
CA PRO A 573 -31.55 -24.05 -22.47
C PRO A 573 -30.03 -23.94 -22.65
N HIS A 574 -29.42 -24.89 -23.33
CA HIS A 574 -28.17 -24.60 -24.04
C HIS A 574 -28.45 -23.40 -24.95
N HIS A 575 -28.00 -22.21 -24.55
CA HIS A 575 -28.09 -21.02 -25.38
C HIS A 575 -27.20 -21.27 -26.61
N PRO A 576 -27.69 -21.12 -27.86
CA PRO A 576 -26.95 -21.57 -29.06
C PRO A 576 -25.69 -20.78 -29.43
N TYR A 577 -25.16 -19.94 -28.52
CA TYR A 577 -24.00 -19.09 -28.78
C TYR A 577 -22.71 -19.53 -28.07
N TYR A 578 -22.70 -20.72 -27.45
CA TYR A 578 -21.46 -21.37 -26.99
C TYR A 578 -21.42 -22.82 -27.50
N MET A 579 -21.41 -22.97 -28.82
CA MET A 579 -20.77 -24.09 -29.49
C MET A 579 -19.47 -23.51 -30.05
N ASP A 580 -18.40 -23.62 -29.28
CA ASP A 580 -17.02 -23.88 -29.71
C ASP A 580 -16.05 -23.54 -28.57
N VAL A 581 -15.05 -24.42 -28.44
CA VAL A 581 -14.03 -24.51 -27.39
C VAL A 581 -14.54 -25.09 -26.07
N PHE A 582 -14.68 -26.42 -26.03
CA PHE A 582 -13.87 -27.31 -25.18
C PHE A 582 -14.03 -28.76 -25.65
#